data_AF-A0A1H1ZG65-F1
#
_entry.id   AF-A0A1H1ZG65-F1
#
_cell.length_a   1.000
_cell.length_b   1.000
_cell.length_c   1.000
_cell.angle_alpha   90.00
_cell.angle_beta   90.00
_cell.angle_gamma   90.00
#
_symmetry.space_group_name_H-M   'P 1'
#
loop_
_entity.id
_entity.type
_entity.pdbx_description
1 polymer ?
#
loop_
_entity_poly.entity_id
_entity_poly.type
_entity_poly.pdbx_seq_one_letter_code
_entity_poly.pdbx_strand_id
1 'polypeptide(L)'
;MSVGPARVGPARPVRLGPAWVGWLLLAPALVLMIVQLLVPGIRTVLISLRGSTAFGGSQHRTIGVDGYRHADDLAAALGGSLACAALLLVAALTIGPVTGLVLARATGITAVIGRGLLGLLLCCYAPTAMVLGLLFDSGYTGVAGLMLDTFIIYLPVAVAGSALLWSTIFRAADVGDRRTRPSGAGILAGAIMVGIACLAGGLQSFEAPVLLAGGRMVSTANLILYSLQSARFDTAAAVCTVLMIIVAALGLAAGVIMIALRARFVLSPVTLSAQRSPGLLKAVAVGIPLVIAVVVVILHRDWVVGLVQAGTDLPGPDSALVLQTLFNTWVPSGLGALIQVVVALLAGAAIGWWQPIGRHSRWLLLAFAPWLFAGGLPLIVAEYDARGAEPRSEDWTALIPSVWVITPAIFVLSWLFEELRAAAVVGRQRNPLPIVGAALLTLVICWIVQAQDLLRPMFLTTRTITAPMLSFRSVQTSFRADGTLWLVLPLPMLLSFAVVAAAALIMLAPVRLVVGSTSVTRSAIGPAVSRAAAPDADRPADHRHAPPRPTS
;
A
#
# COMPACT_ATOMS: atom_id res chain seq x y z
N MET A 1 53.56 -19.88 -21.61
CA MET A 1 53.23 -19.11 -20.39
C MET A 1 51.72 -18.89 -20.34
N SER A 2 51.00 -19.63 -19.50
CA SER A 2 49.56 -19.47 -19.33
C SER A 2 49.28 -18.28 -18.40
N VAL A 3 48.73 -17.19 -18.94
CA VAL A 3 48.22 -16.08 -18.11
C VAL A 3 46.99 -16.60 -17.37
N GLY A 4 47.17 -16.94 -16.09
CA GLY A 4 46.07 -17.38 -15.23
C GLY A 4 44.98 -16.30 -15.15
N PRO A 5 43.70 -16.68 -15.09
CA PRO A 5 42.60 -15.71 -15.06
C PRO A 5 42.76 -14.79 -13.85
N ALA A 6 42.89 -13.48 -14.13
CA ALA A 6 42.94 -12.45 -13.09
C ALA A 6 41.72 -12.62 -12.18
N ARG A 7 41.95 -12.98 -10.91
CA ARG A 7 40.90 -13.03 -9.90
C ARG A 7 40.40 -11.61 -9.69
N VAL A 8 39.25 -11.28 -10.29
CA VAL A 8 38.52 -10.06 -9.96
C VAL A 8 38.12 -10.18 -8.49
N GLY A 9 38.86 -9.48 -7.62
CA GLY A 9 38.56 -9.42 -6.20
C GLY A 9 37.15 -8.88 -5.95
N PRO A 10 36.52 -9.22 -4.81
CA PRO A 10 35.19 -8.72 -4.48
C PRO A 10 35.21 -7.19 -4.50
N ALA A 11 34.42 -6.59 -5.40
CA ALA A 11 34.31 -5.14 -5.52
C ALA A 11 33.98 -4.54 -4.15
N ARG A 12 34.87 -3.69 -3.62
CA ARG A 12 34.63 -2.99 -2.36
C ARG A 12 33.34 -2.16 -2.51
N PRO A 13 32.45 -2.18 -1.50
CA PRO A 13 31.22 -1.40 -1.57
C PRO A 13 31.58 0.09 -1.64
N VAL A 14 31.29 0.73 -2.78
CA VAL A 14 31.48 2.17 -2.95
C VAL A 14 30.48 2.87 -2.03
N ARG A 15 31.00 3.53 -0.98
CA ARG A 15 30.21 4.46 -0.15
C ARG A 15 30.15 5.78 -0.91
N LEU A 16 28.94 6.21 -1.29
CA LEU A 16 28.73 7.49 -1.98
C LEU A 16 28.80 8.70 -1.03
N GLY A 17 28.83 8.46 0.28
CA GLY A 17 29.19 9.48 1.26
C GLY A 17 29.12 8.95 2.70
N PRO A 18 29.11 9.84 3.70
CA PRO A 18 29.33 9.47 5.08
C PRO A 18 28.09 8.84 5.73
N ALA A 19 28.30 7.85 6.59
CA ALA A 19 27.22 7.06 7.21
C ALA A 19 26.27 7.90 8.09
N TRP A 20 26.76 9.00 8.67
CA TRP A 20 25.97 9.88 9.54
C TRP A 20 24.80 10.55 8.79
N VAL A 21 24.94 10.84 7.49
CA VAL A 21 23.84 11.39 6.68
C VAL A 21 22.69 10.38 6.58
N GLY A 22 23.01 9.09 6.42
CA GLY A 22 22.01 8.02 6.42
C GLY A 22 21.26 7.95 7.75
N TRP A 23 21.96 8.05 8.89
CA TRP A 23 21.31 8.07 10.21
C TRP A 23 20.46 9.32 10.43
N LEU A 24 20.93 10.49 10.01
CA LEU A 24 20.19 11.75 10.12
C LEU A 24 18.87 11.70 9.34
N LEU A 25 18.88 11.16 8.12
CA LEU A 25 17.68 11.01 7.29
C LEU A 25 16.73 9.92 7.81
N LEU A 26 17.24 8.91 8.52
CA LEU A 26 16.43 7.84 9.11
C LEU A 26 15.79 8.25 10.46
N ALA A 27 16.41 9.19 11.19
CA ALA A 27 16.02 9.58 12.54
C ALA A 27 14.53 9.98 12.67
N PRO A 28 13.93 10.79 11.77
CA PRO A 28 12.51 11.14 11.87
C PRO A 28 11.60 9.91 11.88
N ALA A 29 11.83 8.95 10.97
CA ALA A 29 11.01 7.74 10.92
C ALA A 29 11.19 6.84 12.15
N LEU A 30 12.39 6.75 12.71
CA LEU A 30 12.64 5.99 13.94
C LEU A 30 11.95 6.62 15.15
N VAL A 31 12.06 7.94 15.31
CA VAL A 31 11.41 8.68 16.39
C VAL A 31 9.89 8.54 16.29
N LEU A 32 9.33 8.75 15.09
CA LEU A 32 7.89 8.61 14.87
C LEU A 32 7.41 7.17 15.07
N MET A 33 8.17 6.16 14.65
CA MET A 33 7.86 4.75 14.92
C MET A 33 7.82 4.47 16.43
N ILE A 34 8.76 5.02 17.20
CA ILE A 34 8.77 4.86 18.65
C ILE A 34 7.55 5.55 19.27
N VAL A 35 7.33 6.83 18.94
CA VAL A 35 6.32 7.67 19.59
C VAL A 35 4.89 7.31 19.18
N GLN A 36 4.66 6.93 17.93
CA GLN A 36 3.31 6.75 17.37
C GLN A 36 2.90 5.29 17.23
N LEU A 37 3.85 4.34 17.25
CA LEU A 37 3.54 2.92 17.09
C LEU A 37 3.94 2.12 18.32
N LEU A 38 5.22 2.17 18.71
CA LEU A 38 5.74 1.36 19.82
C LEU A 38 5.16 1.78 21.17
N VAL A 39 5.22 3.07 21.52
CA VAL A 39 4.72 3.58 22.80
C VAL A 39 3.20 3.36 22.93
N PRO A 40 2.35 3.70 21.95
CA PRO A 40 0.92 3.39 22.00
C PRO A 40 0.65 1.89 22.04
N GLY A 41 1.41 1.08 21.30
CA GLY A 41 1.30 -0.38 21.36
C GLY A 41 1.57 -0.94 22.76
N ILE A 42 2.67 -0.51 23.40
CA ILE A 42 2.98 -0.88 24.79
C ILE A 42 1.87 -0.39 25.74
N ARG A 43 1.36 0.83 25.54
CA ARG A 43 0.26 1.38 26.35
C ARG A 43 -1.00 0.54 26.21
N THR A 44 -1.39 0.12 25.01
CA THR A 44 -2.54 -0.76 24.78
C THR A 44 -2.38 -2.08 25.55
N VAL A 45 -1.18 -2.68 25.53
CA VAL A 45 -0.89 -3.90 26.32
C VAL A 45 -1.00 -3.63 27.82
N LEU A 46 -0.51 -2.48 28.30
CA LEU A 46 -0.62 -2.15 29.72
C LEU A 46 -2.07 -1.88 30.14
N ILE A 47 -2.88 -1.28 29.28
CA ILE A 47 -4.32 -1.06 29.52
C ILE A 47 -5.05 -2.41 29.56
N SER A 48 -4.70 -3.38 28.71
CA SER A 48 -5.38 -4.69 28.75
C SER A 48 -5.16 -5.47 30.05
N LEU A 49 -4.09 -5.14 30.80
CA LEU A 49 -3.75 -5.76 32.09
C LEU A 49 -4.28 -4.98 33.30
N ARG A 50 -4.76 -3.74 33.09
CA ARG A 50 -5.25 -2.82 34.13
C ARG A 50 -6.76 -2.66 33.98
N GLY A 51 -7.51 -2.79 35.07
CA GLY A 51 -8.93 -2.41 35.05
C GLY A 51 -9.00 -0.89 34.98
N SER A 52 -9.44 -0.34 33.85
CA SER A 52 -9.82 1.07 33.78
C SER A 52 -11.31 1.19 33.44
N THR A 53 -12.04 1.84 34.34
CA THR A 53 -13.39 2.34 34.06
C THR A 53 -13.27 3.75 33.52
N ALA A 54 -14.08 4.09 32.50
CA ALA A 54 -14.07 5.37 31.76
C ALA A 54 -13.94 6.67 32.56
N PHE A 55 -14.37 6.66 33.82
CA PHE A 55 -14.53 7.88 34.61
C PHE A 55 -13.78 7.77 35.95
N GLY A 56 -12.50 8.14 35.92
CA GLY A 56 -11.82 8.82 37.04
C GLY A 56 -11.64 8.09 38.39
N GLY A 57 -12.05 6.83 38.52
CA GLY A 57 -11.73 6.05 39.71
C GLY A 57 -10.26 5.67 39.72
N SER A 58 -9.43 6.39 40.48
CA SER A 58 -7.97 6.21 40.62
C SER A 58 -7.51 4.82 41.09
N GLN A 59 -8.41 3.87 41.29
CA GLN A 59 -8.06 2.49 41.58
C GLN A 59 -7.68 1.77 40.29
N HIS A 60 -6.41 1.91 39.89
CA HIS A 60 -5.74 1.05 38.94
C HIS A 60 -5.63 -0.35 39.54
N ARG A 61 -6.74 -1.07 39.63
CA ARG A 61 -6.72 -2.46 40.08
C ARG A 61 -6.15 -3.29 38.94
N THR A 62 -5.03 -3.96 39.18
CA THR A 62 -4.51 -4.97 38.25
C THR A 62 -5.54 -6.10 38.16
N ILE A 63 -6.20 -6.21 37.00
CA ILE A 63 -7.16 -7.27 36.70
C ILE A 63 -6.46 -8.48 36.05
N GLY A 64 -5.18 -8.33 35.66
CA GLY A 64 -4.40 -9.42 35.08
C GLY A 64 -4.96 -9.85 33.72
N VAL A 65 -5.27 -11.14 33.58
CA VAL A 65 -5.80 -11.72 32.34
C VAL A 65 -7.34 -11.67 32.24
N ASP A 66 -8.01 -11.01 33.20
CA ASP A 66 -9.47 -10.99 33.25
C ASP A 66 -10.12 -10.29 32.04
N GLY A 67 -9.42 -9.33 31.43
CA GLY A 67 -9.84 -8.71 30.16
C GLY A 67 -9.94 -9.70 29.00
N TYR A 68 -9.31 -10.87 29.10
CA TYR A 68 -9.35 -11.95 28.11
C TYR A 68 -10.41 -13.01 28.41
N ARG A 69 -11.24 -12.84 29.47
CA ARG A 69 -12.31 -13.80 29.83
C ARG A 69 -13.37 -13.96 28.74
N HIS A 70 -13.49 -13.00 27.83
CA HIS A 70 -14.39 -13.05 26.66
C HIS A 70 -13.69 -13.70 25.47
N ALA A 71 -12.94 -14.78 25.73
CA ALA A 71 -12.14 -15.46 24.71
C ALA A 71 -13.02 -16.00 23.56
N ASP A 72 -14.23 -16.44 23.88
CA ASP A 72 -15.19 -16.94 22.89
C ASP A 72 -15.66 -15.83 21.95
N ASP A 73 -16.00 -14.65 22.48
CA ASP A 73 -16.38 -13.48 21.68
C ASP A 73 -15.23 -13.00 20.80
N LEU A 74 -14.01 -12.98 21.36
CA LEU A 74 -12.80 -12.63 20.62
C LEU A 74 -12.52 -13.65 19.50
N ALA A 75 -12.64 -14.95 19.78
CA ALA A 75 -12.44 -16.00 18.79
C ALA A 75 -13.48 -15.92 17.67
N ALA A 76 -14.75 -15.66 18.01
CA ALA A 76 -15.81 -15.44 17.04
C ALA A 76 -15.56 -14.19 16.20
N ALA A 77 -15.12 -13.09 16.82
CA ALA A 77 -14.76 -11.84 16.14
C ALA A 77 -13.58 -12.02 15.18
N LEU A 78 -12.53 -12.71 15.60
CA LEU A 78 -11.39 -13.06 14.76
C LEU A 78 -11.81 -13.98 13.61
N GLY A 79 -12.62 -15.00 13.90
CA GLY A 79 -13.17 -15.93 12.92
C GLY A 79 -13.97 -15.20 11.84
N GLY A 80 -14.85 -14.29 12.24
CA GLY A 80 -15.64 -13.44 11.33
C GLY A 80 -14.75 -12.57 10.43
N SER A 81 -13.80 -11.84 11.02
CA SER A 81 -12.85 -11.01 10.25
C SER A 81 -11.98 -11.84 9.30
N LEU A 82 -11.52 -13.03 9.73
CA LEU A 82 -10.74 -13.96 8.89
C LEU A 82 -11.57 -14.53 7.75
N ALA A 83 -12.84 -14.85 7.98
CA ALA A 83 -13.71 -15.39 6.95
C ALA A 83 -13.94 -14.36 5.83
N CYS A 84 -14.14 -13.08 6.18
CA CYS A 84 -14.17 -11.98 5.20
C CYS A 84 -12.83 -11.80 4.47
N ALA A 85 -11.72 -11.86 5.20
CA ALA A 85 -10.38 -11.77 4.63
C ALA A 85 -10.10 -12.91 3.64
N ALA A 86 -10.57 -14.12 3.92
CA ALA A 86 -10.40 -15.29 3.07
C ALA A 86 -11.09 -15.14 1.72
N LEU A 87 -12.31 -14.59 1.69
CA LEU A 87 -13.03 -14.35 0.44
C LEU A 87 -12.31 -13.31 -0.44
N LEU A 88 -11.83 -12.23 0.17
CA LEU A 88 -10.99 -11.23 -0.50
C LEU A 88 -9.66 -11.81 -1.00
N LEU A 89 -9.06 -12.69 -0.21
CA LEU A 89 -7.83 -13.37 -0.58
C LEU A 89 -8.03 -14.24 -1.82
N VAL A 90 -9.14 -14.99 -1.91
CA VAL A 90 -9.44 -15.80 -3.09
C VAL A 90 -9.53 -14.92 -4.34
N ALA A 91 -10.24 -13.79 -4.29
CA ALA A 91 -10.29 -12.86 -5.42
C ALA A 91 -8.91 -12.26 -5.75
N ALA A 92 -8.15 -11.85 -4.73
CA ALA A 92 -6.81 -11.29 -4.91
C ALA A 92 -5.84 -12.31 -5.55
N LEU A 93 -5.93 -13.59 -5.20
CA LEU A 93 -5.09 -14.67 -5.74
C LEU A 93 -5.59 -15.26 -7.07
N THR A 94 -6.82 -14.94 -7.50
CA THR A 94 -7.38 -15.43 -8.77
C THR A 94 -7.43 -14.32 -9.82
N ILE A 95 -8.17 -13.25 -9.55
CA ILE A 95 -8.37 -12.12 -10.46
C ILE A 95 -7.09 -11.27 -10.57
N GLY A 96 -6.38 -11.09 -9.45
CA GLY A 96 -5.13 -10.32 -9.38
C GLY A 96 -4.06 -10.81 -10.35
N PRO A 97 -3.61 -12.09 -10.29
CA PRO A 97 -2.61 -12.60 -11.22
C PRO A 97 -3.05 -12.57 -12.68
N VAL A 98 -4.32 -12.85 -12.99
CA VAL A 98 -4.84 -12.77 -14.36
C VAL A 98 -4.72 -11.34 -14.88
N THR A 99 -5.22 -10.37 -14.12
CA THR A 99 -5.12 -8.94 -14.46
C THR A 99 -3.66 -8.48 -14.55
N GLY A 100 -2.81 -8.91 -13.61
CA GLY A 100 -1.39 -8.58 -13.56
C GLY A 100 -0.60 -9.15 -14.74
N LEU A 101 -0.88 -10.39 -15.15
CA LEU A 101 -0.28 -11.03 -16.33
C LEU A 101 -0.65 -10.29 -17.62
N VAL A 102 -1.92 -9.92 -17.72
CA VAL A 102 -2.44 -9.19 -18.88
C VAL A 102 -1.83 -7.78 -18.93
N LEU A 103 -1.74 -7.09 -17.80
CA LEU A 103 -1.10 -5.79 -17.69
C LEU A 103 0.41 -5.84 -17.96
N ALA A 104 1.07 -6.93 -17.54
CA ALA A 104 2.48 -7.19 -17.81
C ALA A 104 2.79 -7.26 -19.31
N ARG A 105 1.86 -7.82 -20.09
CA ARG A 105 1.96 -8.00 -21.54
C ARG A 105 1.37 -6.85 -22.35
N ALA A 106 0.62 -5.95 -21.71
CA ALA A 106 0.02 -4.81 -22.38
C ALA A 106 1.09 -3.81 -22.83
N THR A 107 0.97 -3.33 -24.07
CA THR A 107 1.90 -2.37 -24.69
C THR A 107 1.17 -1.12 -25.17
N GLY A 108 1.86 0.02 -25.22
CA GLY A 108 1.32 1.28 -25.73
C GLY A 108 0.08 1.76 -24.97
N ILE A 109 -0.92 2.25 -25.71
CA ILE A 109 -2.16 2.84 -25.15
C ILE A 109 -2.92 1.84 -24.26
N THR A 110 -2.97 0.56 -24.61
CA THR A 110 -3.66 -0.47 -23.79
C THR A 110 -3.07 -0.55 -22.38
N ALA A 111 -1.74 -0.41 -22.27
CA ALA A 111 -1.05 -0.45 -20.98
C ALA A 111 -1.29 0.81 -20.15
N VAL A 112 -1.50 1.95 -20.81
CA VAL A 112 -1.88 3.23 -20.20
C VAL A 112 -3.31 3.17 -19.69
N ILE A 113 -4.26 2.73 -20.53
CA ILE A 113 -5.67 2.56 -20.15
C ILE A 113 -5.81 1.58 -18.99
N GLY A 114 -5.15 0.40 -19.07
CA GLY A 114 -5.21 -0.59 -18.00
C GLY A 114 -4.70 -0.05 -16.66
N ARG A 115 -3.59 0.71 -16.66
CA ARG A 115 -3.09 1.38 -15.44
C ARG A 115 -4.00 2.51 -14.98
N GLY A 116 -4.58 3.27 -15.90
CA GLY A 116 -5.55 4.32 -15.59
C GLY A 116 -6.78 3.76 -14.90
N LEU A 117 -7.33 2.66 -15.41
CA LEU A 117 -8.46 1.98 -14.78
C LEU A 117 -8.09 1.37 -13.42
N LEU A 118 -6.90 0.80 -13.26
CA LEU A 118 -6.42 0.36 -11.94
C LEU A 118 -6.27 1.51 -10.95
N GLY A 119 -5.75 2.65 -11.39
CA GLY A 119 -5.68 3.87 -10.59
C GLY A 119 -7.06 4.35 -10.17
N LEU A 120 -8.02 4.35 -11.10
CA LEU A 120 -9.42 4.67 -10.81
C LEU A 120 -10.03 3.69 -9.78
N LEU A 121 -9.82 2.38 -9.95
CA LEU A 121 -10.31 1.37 -9.00
C LEU A 121 -9.76 1.56 -7.59
N LEU A 122 -8.48 1.94 -7.46
CA LEU A 122 -7.89 2.27 -6.17
C LEU A 122 -8.56 3.51 -5.56
N CYS A 123 -8.89 4.52 -6.36
CA CYS A 123 -9.54 5.73 -5.87
C CYS A 123 -11.01 5.52 -5.50
N CYS A 124 -11.71 4.62 -6.19
CA CYS A 124 -13.12 4.36 -5.97
C CYS A 124 -13.41 3.46 -4.77
N TYR A 125 -12.42 2.85 -4.11
CA TYR A 125 -12.73 1.86 -3.08
C TYR A 125 -13.54 2.42 -1.91
N ALA A 126 -13.21 3.63 -1.45
CA ALA A 126 -13.83 4.22 -0.28
C ALA A 126 -15.27 4.70 -0.50
N PRO A 127 -15.62 5.42 -1.59
CA PRO A 127 -17.02 5.67 -1.88
C PRO A 127 -17.77 4.36 -2.14
N THR A 128 -17.11 3.33 -2.72
CA THR A 128 -17.72 2.00 -2.88
C THR A 128 -18.05 1.39 -1.53
N ALA A 129 -17.14 1.50 -0.55
CA ALA A 129 -17.36 1.07 0.82
C ALA A 129 -18.59 1.73 1.45
N MET A 130 -18.67 3.06 1.35
CA MET A 130 -19.77 3.80 1.96
C MET A 130 -21.07 3.58 1.22
N VAL A 131 -21.11 3.76 -0.11
CA VAL A 131 -22.33 3.58 -0.90
C VAL A 131 -22.90 2.18 -0.73
N LEU A 132 -22.08 1.13 -0.80
CA LEU A 132 -22.57 -0.23 -0.57
C LEU A 132 -23.00 -0.45 0.88
N GLY A 133 -22.23 0.06 1.84
CA GLY A 133 -22.61 0.07 3.25
C GLY A 133 -24.00 0.65 3.51
N LEU A 134 -24.39 1.66 2.72
CA LEU A 134 -25.64 2.39 2.87
C LEU A 134 -26.81 1.85 2.02
N LEU A 135 -26.51 1.27 0.85
CA LEU A 135 -27.53 0.70 -0.05
C LEU A 135 -27.92 -0.73 0.33
N PHE A 136 -27.00 -1.48 0.94
CA PHE A 136 -27.22 -2.86 1.35
C PHE A 136 -27.80 -2.97 2.78
N ASP A 137 -28.80 -2.15 3.11
CA ASP A 137 -29.87 -2.53 4.08
C ASP A 137 -30.83 -3.57 3.44
N SER A 138 -30.26 -4.40 2.56
CA SER A 138 -30.93 -5.49 1.91
C SER A 138 -31.25 -6.51 2.99
N GLY A 139 -32.51 -6.96 3.08
CA GLY A 139 -33.02 -7.87 4.10
C GLY A 139 -32.34 -9.24 4.23
N TYR A 140 -31.13 -9.42 3.68
CA TYR A 140 -30.17 -10.48 4.00
C TYR A 140 -29.68 -10.33 5.44
N THR A 141 -30.52 -10.73 6.39
CA THR A 141 -30.23 -10.75 7.83
C THR A 141 -29.18 -11.81 8.25
N GLY A 142 -28.46 -12.40 7.30
CA GLY A 142 -27.54 -13.51 7.54
C GLY A 142 -26.07 -13.13 7.36
N VAL A 143 -25.19 -13.88 8.04
CA VAL A 143 -23.73 -13.76 7.95
C VAL A 143 -23.22 -13.78 6.50
N ALA A 144 -23.85 -14.58 5.63
CA ALA A 144 -23.48 -14.68 4.22
C ALA A 144 -23.67 -13.36 3.44
N GLY A 145 -24.71 -12.59 3.74
CA GLY A 145 -24.94 -11.28 3.11
C GLY A 145 -23.85 -10.29 3.49
N LEU A 146 -23.58 -10.16 4.78
CA LEU A 146 -22.53 -9.29 5.32
C LEU A 146 -21.13 -9.64 4.78
N MET A 147 -20.85 -10.93 4.60
CA MET A 147 -19.60 -11.38 3.98
C MET A 147 -19.51 -11.00 2.50
N LEU A 148 -20.61 -11.14 1.76
CA LEU A 148 -20.68 -10.73 0.35
C LEU A 148 -20.51 -9.22 0.21
N ASP A 149 -21.16 -8.42 1.04
CA ASP A 149 -21.07 -6.97 0.97
C ASP A 149 -19.65 -6.48 1.31
N THR A 150 -19.06 -7.02 2.38
CA THR A 150 -17.66 -6.75 2.76
C THR A 150 -16.71 -7.13 1.61
N PHE A 151 -16.98 -8.24 0.93
CA PHE A 151 -16.22 -8.64 -0.23
C PHE A 151 -16.32 -7.63 -1.37
N ILE A 152 -17.52 -7.20 -1.75
CA ILE A 152 -17.72 -6.24 -2.84
C ILE A 152 -17.02 -4.91 -2.53
N ILE A 153 -17.08 -4.45 -1.27
CA ILE A 153 -16.45 -3.21 -0.80
C ILE A 153 -14.93 -3.22 -1.02
N TYR A 154 -14.24 -4.27 -0.59
CA TYR A 154 -12.78 -4.33 -0.63
C TYR A 154 -12.21 -4.96 -1.91
N LEU A 155 -13.06 -5.55 -2.76
CA LEU A 155 -12.66 -6.18 -4.01
C LEU A 155 -11.81 -5.26 -4.90
N PRO A 156 -12.15 -3.96 -5.13
CA PRO A 156 -11.35 -3.08 -5.98
C PRO A 156 -9.90 -2.93 -5.50
N VAL A 157 -9.68 -2.70 -4.20
CA VAL A 157 -8.32 -2.55 -3.63
C VAL A 157 -7.56 -3.86 -3.70
N ALA A 158 -8.20 -4.96 -3.30
CA ALA A 158 -7.57 -6.27 -3.28
C ALA A 158 -7.11 -6.70 -4.69
N VAL A 159 -7.98 -6.51 -5.69
CA VAL A 159 -7.69 -6.83 -7.09
C VAL A 159 -6.63 -5.88 -7.65
N ALA A 160 -6.76 -4.57 -7.43
CA ALA A 160 -5.83 -3.60 -7.99
C ALA A 160 -4.42 -3.74 -7.38
N GLY A 161 -4.32 -3.83 -6.06
CA GLY A 161 -3.05 -4.04 -5.36
C GLY A 161 -2.38 -5.36 -5.78
N SER A 162 -3.14 -6.45 -5.86
CA SER A 162 -2.65 -7.75 -6.32
C SER A 162 -2.20 -7.69 -7.78
N ALA A 163 -3.01 -7.12 -8.67
CA ALA A 163 -2.68 -6.99 -10.10
C ALA A 163 -1.39 -6.20 -10.32
N LEU A 164 -1.16 -5.13 -9.55
CA LEU A 164 0.07 -4.36 -9.61
C LEU A 164 1.28 -5.20 -9.20
N LEU A 165 1.21 -5.90 -8.06
CA LEU A 165 2.29 -6.79 -7.62
C LEU A 165 2.59 -7.88 -8.66
N TRP A 166 1.57 -8.60 -9.11
CA TRP A 166 1.72 -9.65 -10.12
C TRP A 166 2.27 -9.12 -11.44
N SER A 167 1.88 -7.90 -11.85
CA SER A 167 2.45 -7.27 -13.05
C SER A 167 3.96 -7.06 -12.92
N THR A 168 4.48 -6.72 -11.74
CA THR A 168 5.93 -6.57 -11.53
C THR A 168 6.66 -7.91 -11.57
N ILE A 169 6.03 -8.98 -11.09
CA ILE A 169 6.58 -10.35 -11.09
C ILE A 169 6.62 -10.91 -12.52
N PHE A 170 5.51 -10.84 -13.26
CA PHE A 170 5.44 -11.41 -14.60
C PHE A 170 6.35 -10.69 -15.60
N ARG A 171 6.57 -9.38 -15.44
CA ARG A 171 7.48 -8.62 -16.32
C ARG A 171 8.95 -8.96 -16.12
N ALA A 172 9.32 -9.53 -14.96
CA ALA A 172 10.67 -10.03 -14.76
C ALA A 172 11.02 -11.21 -15.70
N ALA A 173 10.01 -11.93 -16.20
CA ALA A 173 10.20 -13.11 -17.06
C ALA A 173 10.57 -12.76 -18.53
N ASP A 174 10.13 -11.61 -19.04
CA ASP A 174 10.09 -11.32 -20.49
C ASP A 174 11.43 -10.87 -21.13
N VAL A 175 12.46 -10.48 -20.37
CA VAL A 175 13.66 -9.80 -20.93
C VAL A 175 14.93 -10.65 -21.00
N GLY A 176 14.94 -11.85 -20.42
CA GLY A 176 16.18 -12.63 -20.29
C GLY A 176 16.42 -13.67 -21.38
N ASP A 177 15.40 -14.46 -21.71
CA ASP A 177 15.52 -15.57 -22.64
C ASP A 177 14.09 -16.09 -22.91
N ARG A 178 13.76 -16.61 -24.09
CA ARG A 178 12.43 -17.21 -24.35
C ARG A 178 12.11 -18.41 -23.42
N ARG A 179 13.07 -18.80 -22.57
CA ARG A 179 12.98 -19.87 -21.56
C ARG A 179 12.89 -19.40 -20.11
N THR A 180 13.06 -18.12 -19.78
CA THR A 180 12.99 -17.66 -18.39
C THR A 180 11.54 -17.44 -17.96
N ARG A 181 10.85 -18.53 -17.61
CA ARG A 181 9.57 -18.46 -16.89
C ARG A 181 9.74 -17.65 -15.59
N PRO A 182 8.69 -16.96 -15.11
CA PRO A 182 8.73 -16.35 -13.77
C PRO A 182 9.22 -17.40 -12.77
N SER A 183 10.25 -17.07 -11.99
CA SER A 183 10.79 -18.02 -11.03
C SER A 183 9.66 -18.48 -10.11
N GLY A 184 9.52 -19.81 -9.89
CA GLY A 184 8.51 -20.34 -8.99
C GLY A 184 8.59 -19.70 -7.60
N ALA A 185 9.80 -19.35 -7.15
CA ALA A 185 10.06 -18.59 -5.94
C ALA A 185 9.41 -17.19 -5.95
N GLY A 186 9.46 -16.45 -7.07
CA GLY A 186 8.82 -15.15 -7.20
C GLY A 186 7.29 -15.23 -7.18
N ILE A 187 6.71 -16.24 -7.81
CA ILE A 187 5.26 -16.52 -7.77
C ILE A 187 4.83 -16.84 -6.34
N LEU A 188 5.53 -17.77 -5.69
CA LEU A 188 5.24 -18.16 -4.31
C LEU A 188 5.36 -16.97 -3.35
N ALA A 189 6.41 -16.17 -3.49
CA ALA A 189 6.61 -14.96 -2.70
C ALA A 189 5.47 -13.96 -2.89
N GLY A 190 5.09 -13.69 -4.15
CA GLY A 190 3.97 -12.81 -4.47
C GLY A 190 2.66 -13.29 -3.87
N ALA A 191 2.36 -14.59 -4.01
CA ALA A 191 1.17 -15.20 -3.43
C ALA A 191 1.14 -15.10 -1.89
N ILE A 192 2.26 -15.40 -1.23
CA ILE A 192 2.36 -15.27 0.24
C ILE A 192 2.20 -13.81 0.66
N MET A 193 2.83 -12.87 -0.03
CA MET A 193 2.71 -11.44 0.30
C MET A 193 1.29 -10.90 0.13
N VAL A 194 0.58 -11.29 -0.94
CA VAL A 194 -0.86 -10.98 -1.11
C VAL A 194 -1.68 -11.64 0.00
N GLY A 195 -1.39 -12.91 0.31
CA GLY A 195 -1.94 -13.64 1.45
C GLY A 195 -1.90 -12.86 2.75
N ILE A 196 -0.68 -12.52 3.16
CA ILE A 196 -0.41 -11.81 4.40
C ILE A 196 -1.10 -10.42 4.39
N ALA A 197 -1.01 -9.68 3.28
CA ALA A 197 -1.62 -8.35 3.18
C ALA A 197 -3.16 -8.39 3.27
N CYS A 198 -3.81 -9.32 2.57
CA CYS A 198 -5.26 -9.50 2.64
C CYS A 198 -5.73 -9.93 4.03
N LEU A 199 -5.01 -10.86 4.68
CA LEU A 199 -5.31 -11.29 6.05
C LEU A 199 -5.19 -10.13 7.04
N ALA A 200 -4.07 -9.40 7.00
CA ALA A 200 -3.85 -8.27 7.89
C ALA A 200 -4.86 -7.13 7.65
N GLY A 201 -5.18 -6.84 6.39
CA GLY A 201 -6.19 -5.85 6.03
C GLY A 201 -7.60 -6.24 6.48
N GLY A 202 -8.00 -7.49 6.25
CA GLY A 202 -9.32 -7.98 6.67
C GLY A 202 -9.49 -8.05 8.19
N LEU A 203 -8.45 -8.45 8.93
CA LEU A 203 -8.44 -8.46 10.41
C LEU A 203 -8.61 -7.06 11.02
N GLN A 204 -8.19 -6.02 10.30
CA GLN A 204 -8.21 -4.62 10.76
C GLN A 204 -9.29 -3.78 10.07
N SER A 205 -10.13 -4.39 9.23
CA SER A 205 -11.23 -3.69 8.56
C SER A 205 -12.22 -3.19 9.61
N PHE A 206 -12.40 -1.87 9.66
CA PHE A 206 -13.34 -1.21 10.57
C PHE A 206 -14.62 -0.74 9.85
N GLU A 207 -14.47 -0.10 8.69
CA GLU A 207 -15.59 0.57 8.01
C GLU A 207 -16.68 -0.41 7.58
N ALA A 208 -16.33 -1.50 6.88
CA ALA A 208 -17.34 -2.42 6.36
C ALA A 208 -18.19 -3.08 7.47
N PRO A 209 -17.61 -3.66 8.55
CA PRO A 209 -18.42 -4.26 9.61
C PRO A 209 -19.30 -3.27 10.38
N VAL A 210 -18.85 -2.02 10.52
CA VAL A 210 -19.59 -0.97 11.24
C VAL A 210 -20.74 -0.43 10.38
N LEU A 211 -20.50 -0.21 9.09
CA LEU A 211 -21.51 0.30 8.16
C LEU A 211 -22.58 -0.74 7.83
N LEU A 212 -22.17 -1.98 7.51
CA LEU A 212 -23.09 -3.00 7.00
C LEU A 212 -23.93 -3.68 8.09
N ALA A 213 -23.34 -3.90 9.27
CA ALA A 213 -23.95 -4.80 10.23
C ALA A 213 -24.76 -4.09 11.32
N GLY A 214 -24.60 -2.78 11.50
CA GLY A 214 -25.14 -2.08 12.68
C GLY A 214 -24.77 -2.78 14.00
N GLY A 215 -23.61 -3.46 14.04
CA GLY A 215 -23.16 -4.30 15.16
C GLY A 215 -23.58 -5.78 15.15
N ARG A 216 -24.35 -6.26 14.16
CA ARG A 216 -24.80 -7.67 14.07
C ARG A 216 -23.72 -8.65 13.64
N MET A 217 -22.67 -8.17 12.98
CA MET A 217 -21.53 -9.00 12.57
C MET A 217 -20.53 -9.09 13.72
N VAL A 218 -20.20 -10.30 14.14
CA VAL A 218 -19.12 -10.53 15.09
C VAL A 218 -17.79 -10.29 14.36
N SER A 219 -17.23 -9.09 14.51
CA SER A 219 -15.95 -8.68 13.94
C SER A 219 -15.08 -8.04 15.02
N THR A 220 -13.77 -8.06 14.81
CA THR A 220 -12.81 -7.39 15.72
C THR A 220 -13.13 -5.92 15.91
N ALA A 221 -13.49 -5.23 14.82
CA ALA A 221 -13.91 -3.83 14.84
C ALA A 221 -15.17 -3.58 15.68
N ASN A 222 -16.22 -4.39 15.50
CA ASN A 222 -17.47 -4.23 16.25
C ASN A 222 -17.28 -4.54 17.73
N LEU A 223 -16.48 -5.55 18.08
CA LEU A 223 -16.18 -5.88 19.47
C LEU A 223 -15.42 -4.74 20.17
N ILE A 224 -14.44 -4.13 19.49
CA ILE A 224 -13.73 -2.95 19.99
C ILE A 224 -14.70 -1.78 20.17
N LEU A 225 -15.50 -1.47 19.14
CA LEU A 225 -16.47 -0.36 19.17
C LEU A 225 -17.47 -0.52 20.32
N TYR A 226 -18.10 -1.69 20.45
CA TYR A 226 -19.05 -1.99 21.51
C TYR A 226 -18.42 -1.89 22.90
N SER A 227 -17.19 -2.38 23.05
CA SER A 227 -16.44 -2.31 24.31
C SER A 227 -16.13 -0.85 24.68
N LEU A 228 -15.72 -0.02 23.72
CA LEU A 228 -15.47 1.41 23.93
C LEU A 228 -16.76 2.17 24.28
N GLN A 229 -17.85 1.91 23.56
CA GLN A 229 -19.16 2.52 23.84
C GLN A 229 -19.69 2.13 25.22
N SER A 230 -19.39 0.91 25.68
CA SER A 230 -19.78 0.39 26.99
C SER A 230 -18.80 0.75 28.10
N ALA A 231 -17.83 1.64 27.86
CA ALA A 231 -16.80 2.04 28.84
C ALA A 231 -15.91 0.87 29.35
N ARG A 232 -15.83 -0.24 28.58
CA ARG A 232 -15.02 -1.44 28.86
C ARG A 232 -13.68 -1.38 28.14
N PHE A 233 -12.82 -0.47 28.59
CA PHE A 233 -11.50 -0.21 27.98
C PHE A 233 -10.54 -1.39 28.08
N ASP A 234 -10.64 -2.16 29.15
CA ASP A 234 -9.88 -3.38 29.36
C ASP A 234 -10.14 -4.42 28.27
N THR A 235 -11.42 -4.65 27.95
CA THR A 235 -11.86 -5.61 26.93
C THR A 235 -11.44 -5.10 25.55
N ALA A 236 -11.67 -3.82 25.25
CA ALA A 236 -11.22 -3.20 24.00
C ALA A 236 -9.69 -3.32 23.82
N ALA A 237 -8.91 -3.02 24.87
CA ALA A 237 -7.46 -3.11 24.87
C ALA A 237 -6.96 -4.56 24.69
N ALA A 238 -7.64 -5.54 25.28
CA ALA A 238 -7.32 -6.95 25.10
C ALA A 238 -7.49 -7.37 23.64
N VAL A 239 -8.60 -7.00 23.00
CA VAL A 239 -8.87 -7.27 21.57
C VAL A 239 -7.82 -6.57 20.68
N CYS A 240 -7.56 -5.28 20.92
CA CYS A 240 -6.54 -4.52 20.20
C CYS A 240 -5.14 -5.13 20.38
N THR A 241 -4.80 -5.62 21.58
CA THR A 241 -3.51 -6.27 21.87
C THR A 241 -3.34 -7.56 21.06
N VAL A 242 -4.35 -8.44 21.07
CA VAL A 242 -4.29 -9.69 20.29
C VAL A 242 -4.19 -9.39 18.80
N LEU A 243 -4.99 -8.45 18.31
CA LEU A 243 -4.95 -8.00 16.92
C LEU A 243 -3.56 -7.46 16.55
N MET A 244 -2.98 -6.59 17.40
CA MET A 244 -1.65 -6.04 17.20
C MET A 244 -0.58 -7.14 17.13
N ILE A 245 -0.62 -8.14 18.01
CA ILE A 245 0.33 -9.26 18.01
C ILE A 245 0.24 -10.05 16.69
N ILE A 246 -0.97 -10.38 16.24
CA ILE A 246 -1.18 -11.12 14.99
C ILE A 246 -0.66 -10.31 13.80
N VAL A 247 -1.04 -9.04 13.70
CA VAL A 247 -0.63 -8.15 12.60
C VAL A 247 0.89 -7.91 12.63
N ALA A 248 1.48 -7.80 13.81
CA ALA A 248 2.93 -7.68 13.97
C ALA A 248 3.68 -8.94 13.54
N ALA A 249 3.16 -10.13 13.87
CA ALA A 249 3.73 -11.38 13.41
C ALA A 249 3.64 -11.51 11.88
N LEU A 250 2.50 -11.15 11.28
CA LEU A 250 2.29 -11.11 9.83
C LEU A 250 3.26 -10.13 9.15
N GLY A 251 3.44 -8.93 9.69
CA GLY A 251 4.37 -7.93 9.19
C GLY A 251 5.82 -8.37 9.28
N LEU A 252 6.23 -8.96 10.42
CA LEU A 252 7.56 -9.52 10.61
C LEU A 252 7.82 -10.68 9.64
N ALA A 253 6.87 -11.59 9.48
CA ALA A 253 6.98 -12.70 8.52
C ALA A 253 7.17 -12.19 7.09
N ALA A 254 6.35 -11.24 6.65
CA ALA A 254 6.52 -10.59 5.35
C ALA A 254 7.90 -9.93 5.20
N GLY A 255 8.34 -9.15 6.19
CA GLY A 255 9.66 -8.52 6.20
C GLY A 255 10.81 -9.53 6.08
N VAL A 256 10.76 -10.61 6.87
CA VAL A 256 11.75 -11.70 6.86
C VAL A 256 11.73 -12.42 5.51
N ILE A 257 10.57 -12.76 4.97
CA ILE A 257 10.43 -13.42 3.65
C ILE A 257 11.04 -12.55 2.56
N MET A 258 10.73 -11.25 2.52
CA MET A 258 11.26 -10.34 1.51
C MET A 258 12.79 -10.20 1.59
N ILE A 259 13.36 -10.17 2.80
CA ILE A 259 14.81 -10.13 3.02
C ILE A 259 15.46 -11.48 2.66
N ALA A 260 14.89 -12.60 3.11
CA ALA A 260 15.42 -13.94 2.92
C ALA A 260 15.43 -14.35 1.45
N LEU A 261 14.36 -14.05 0.72
CA LEU A 261 14.24 -14.25 -0.72
C LEU A 261 15.12 -13.29 -1.53
N ARG A 262 15.74 -12.31 -0.86
CA ARG A 262 16.52 -11.23 -1.48
C ARG A 262 15.73 -10.57 -2.60
N ALA A 263 14.44 -10.34 -2.36
CA ALA A 263 13.57 -9.64 -3.29
C ALA A 263 14.18 -8.27 -3.61
N ARG A 264 14.25 -7.94 -4.90
CA ARG A 264 14.80 -6.68 -5.39
C ARG A 264 13.93 -6.14 -6.49
N PHE A 265 13.74 -4.82 -6.49
CA PHE A 265 13.24 -4.14 -7.67
C PHE A 265 14.36 -3.93 -8.66
N VAL A 266 14.11 -4.26 -9.93
CA VAL A 266 15.02 -3.99 -11.03
C VAL A 266 14.34 -3.02 -11.99
N LEU A 267 15.04 -1.95 -12.34
CA LEU A 267 14.56 -0.96 -13.29
C LEU A 267 14.98 -1.38 -14.69
N SER A 268 13.99 -1.65 -15.54
CA SER A 268 14.28 -2.00 -16.93
C SER A 268 14.33 -0.75 -17.80
N PRO A 269 15.29 -0.66 -18.75
CA PRO A 269 15.21 0.37 -19.78
C PRO A 269 13.89 0.19 -20.52
N VAL A 270 13.17 1.29 -20.75
CA VAL A 270 11.91 1.28 -21.48
C VAL A 270 12.25 1.00 -22.95
N THR A 271 12.34 -0.27 -23.33
CA THR A 271 12.45 -0.66 -24.72
C THR A 271 11.05 -0.65 -25.32
N LEU A 272 10.75 0.36 -26.14
CA LEU A 272 9.54 0.43 -26.96
C LEU A 272 9.63 -0.59 -28.12
N SER A 273 9.89 -1.86 -27.81
CA SER A 273 9.78 -2.92 -28.80
C SER A 273 8.28 -3.16 -29.03
N ALA A 274 7.80 -2.78 -30.22
CA ALA A 274 6.43 -2.96 -30.69
C ALA A 274 6.13 -4.46 -30.91
N GLN A 275 6.06 -5.22 -29.83
CA GLN A 275 5.69 -6.62 -29.88
C GLN A 275 4.15 -6.69 -30.01
N ARG A 276 3.66 -7.27 -31.11
CA ARG A 276 2.23 -7.46 -31.35
C ARG A 276 1.66 -8.39 -30.28
N SER A 277 0.95 -7.83 -29.31
CA SER A 277 0.11 -8.61 -28.39
C SER A 277 -1.14 -9.12 -29.14
N PRO A 278 -1.51 -10.41 -28.98
CA PRO A 278 -2.74 -10.96 -29.57
C PRO A 278 -3.98 -10.21 -29.08
N GLY A 279 -4.98 -10.05 -29.95
CA GLY A 279 -6.17 -9.22 -29.70
C GLY A 279 -6.94 -9.58 -28.42
N LEU A 280 -7.00 -10.87 -28.07
CA LEU A 280 -7.64 -11.35 -26.83
C LEU A 280 -7.00 -10.77 -25.56
N LEU A 281 -5.67 -10.65 -25.51
CA LEU A 281 -5.00 -10.05 -24.34
C LEU A 281 -5.33 -8.58 -24.20
N LYS A 282 -5.51 -7.85 -25.31
CA LYS A 282 -5.94 -6.44 -25.28
C LYS A 282 -7.38 -6.31 -24.78
N ALA A 283 -8.26 -7.18 -25.24
CA ALA A 283 -9.65 -7.21 -24.81
C ALA A 283 -9.77 -7.50 -23.30
N VAL A 284 -8.99 -8.44 -22.76
CA VAL A 284 -8.99 -8.75 -21.32
C VAL A 284 -8.35 -7.62 -20.49
N ALA A 285 -7.29 -6.97 -21.00
CA ALA A 285 -6.56 -5.90 -20.28
C ALA A 285 -7.40 -4.68 -19.97
N VAL A 286 -8.30 -4.35 -20.89
CA VAL A 286 -9.24 -3.25 -20.76
C VAL A 286 -10.55 -3.77 -20.19
N GLY A 287 -11.01 -4.93 -20.66
CA GLY A 287 -12.32 -5.50 -20.34
C GLY A 287 -12.53 -5.79 -18.86
N ILE A 288 -11.61 -6.48 -18.18
CA ILE A 288 -11.77 -6.77 -16.74
C ILE A 288 -11.86 -5.48 -15.90
N PRO A 289 -10.87 -4.57 -15.93
CA PRO A 289 -10.95 -3.37 -15.11
C PRO A 289 -12.05 -2.41 -15.58
N LEU A 290 -12.43 -2.41 -16.86
CA LEU A 290 -13.59 -1.65 -17.36
C LEU A 290 -14.89 -2.22 -16.82
N VAL A 291 -15.09 -3.54 -16.82
CA VAL A 291 -16.28 -4.18 -16.25
C VAL A 291 -16.36 -3.86 -14.77
N ILE A 292 -15.25 -3.96 -14.02
CA ILE A 292 -15.25 -3.58 -12.60
C ILE A 292 -15.58 -2.09 -12.45
N ALA A 293 -15.00 -1.20 -13.26
CA ALA A 293 -15.29 0.23 -13.21
C ALA A 293 -16.76 0.54 -13.56
N VAL A 294 -17.34 -0.14 -14.55
CA VAL A 294 -18.75 0.00 -14.93
C VAL A 294 -19.66 -0.52 -13.82
N VAL A 295 -19.36 -1.69 -13.25
CA VAL A 295 -20.10 -2.22 -12.10
C VAL A 295 -20.03 -1.25 -10.93
N VAL A 296 -18.86 -0.69 -10.63
CA VAL A 296 -18.70 0.38 -9.64
C VAL A 296 -19.62 1.56 -9.99
N VAL A 297 -19.55 2.13 -11.19
CA VAL A 297 -20.41 3.28 -11.57
C VAL A 297 -21.91 2.96 -11.44
N ILE A 298 -22.34 1.77 -11.86
CA ILE A 298 -23.74 1.33 -11.73
C ILE A 298 -24.15 1.25 -10.26
N LEU A 299 -23.30 0.66 -9.41
CA LEU A 299 -23.53 0.58 -7.96
C LEU A 299 -23.53 1.97 -7.30
N HIS A 300 -22.94 2.98 -7.95
CA HIS A 300 -22.86 4.35 -7.48
C HIS A 300 -23.90 5.28 -8.12
N ARG A 301 -25.00 4.74 -8.70
CA ARG A 301 -26.05 5.55 -9.30
C ARG A 301 -26.49 6.70 -8.39
N ASP A 302 -26.74 6.42 -7.11
CA ASP A 302 -27.25 7.44 -6.18
C ASP A 302 -26.21 8.50 -5.83
N TRP A 303 -24.92 8.12 -5.81
CA TRP A 303 -23.82 9.08 -5.72
C TRP A 303 -23.76 9.97 -6.97
N VAL A 304 -23.93 9.41 -8.18
CA VAL A 304 -23.96 10.18 -9.44
C VAL A 304 -25.18 11.11 -9.48
N VAL A 305 -26.36 10.61 -9.11
CA VAL A 305 -27.59 11.40 -9.05
C VAL A 305 -27.45 12.54 -8.06
N GLY A 306 -26.92 12.28 -6.86
CA GLY A 306 -26.62 13.30 -5.87
C GLY A 306 -25.64 14.36 -6.39
N LEU A 307 -24.66 13.95 -7.20
CA LEU A 307 -23.72 14.88 -7.82
C LEU A 307 -24.36 15.79 -8.87
N VAL A 308 -25.29 15.25 -9.66
CA VAL A 308 -26.06 16.03 -10.64
C VAL A 308 -27.02 16.99 -9.93
N GLN A 309 -27.71 16.52 -8.90
CA GLN A 309 -28.65 17.33 -8.10
C GLN A 309 -27.94 18.44 -7.32
N ALA A 310 -26.79 18.15 -6.71
CA ALA A 310 -25.99 19.16 -6.01
C ALA A 310 -25.44 20.25 -6.95
N GLY A 311 -25.30 19.96 -8.25
CA GLY A 311 -24.91 20.94 -9.26
C GLY A 311 -26.05 21.87 -9.70
N THR A 312 -27.31 21.44 -9.57
CA THR A 312 -28.49 22.24 -9.91
C THR A 312 -28.99 23.10 -8.76
N ASP A 313 -28.79 22.66 -7.53
CA ASP A 313 -29.16 23.39 -6.32
C ASP A 313 -27.94 24.14 -5.74
N LEU A 314 -27.58 25.28 -6.37
CA LEU A 314 -26.56 26.20 -5.87
C LEU A 314 -26.97 26.80 -4.49
N PRO A 315 -26.00 27.22 -3.64
CA PRO A 315 -26.12 26.99 -2.22
C PRO A 315 -27.05 27.97 -1.48
N GLY A 316 -27.93 27.42 -0.65
CA GLY A 316 -28.54 28.13 0.47
C GLY A 316 -27.54 28.40 1.62
N PRO A 317 -28.04 28.85 2.79
CA PRO A 317 -27.23 29.11 4.01
C PRO A 317 -26.36 27.93 4.49
N ASP A 318 -26.59 26.72 3.98
CA ASP A 318 -25.82 25.51 4.32
C ASP A 318 -24.47 25.35 3.57
N SER A 319 -24.13 26.26 2.65
CA SER A 319 -22.84 26.24 1.92
C SER A 319 -21.62 26.25 2.83
N ALA A 320 -21.67 27.05 3.90
CA ALA A 320 -20.56 27.16 4.85
C ALA A 320 -20.29 25.82 5.54
N LEU A 321 -21.36 25.10 5.92
CA LEU A 321 -21.25 23.77 6.53
C LEU A 321 -20.69 22.75 5.54
N VAL A 322 -21.11 22.78 4.28
CA VAL A 322 -20.59 21.90 3.22
C VAL A 322 -19.10 22.15 2.99
N LEU A 323 -18.69 23.40 2.81
CA LEU A 323 -17.30 23.78 2.63
C LEU A 323 -16.44 23.38 3.84
N GLN A 324 -16.95 23.61 5.06
CA GLN A 324 -16.26 23.20 6.28
C GLN A 324 -16.14 21.67 6.38
N THR A 325 -17.17 20.93 6.00
CA THR A 325 -17.16 19.46 5.99
C THR A 325 -16.13 18.94 4.98
N LEU A 326 -16.09 19.50 3.78
CA LEU A 326 -15.08 19.17 2.77
C LEU A 326 -13.67 19.53 3.25
N PHE A 327 -13.50 20.70 3.87
CA PHE A 327 -12.23 21.12 4.46
C PHE A 327 -11.77 20.12 5.53
N ASN A 328 -12.62 19.80 6.50
CA ASN A 328 -12.35 18.83 7.57
C ASN A 328 -12.02 17.43 7.03
N THR A 329 -12.57 17.06 5.87
CA THR A 329 -12.36 15.75 5.25
C THR A 329 -11.02 15.68 4.52
N TRP A 330 -10.72 16.68 3.69
CA TRP A 330 -9.64 16.60 2.70
C TRP A 330 -8.35 17.29 3.12
N VAL A 331 -8.41 18.38 3.88
CA VAL A 331 -7.21 19.15 4.23
C VAL A 331 -6.37 18.47 5.31
N PRO A 332 -6.93 18.05 6.47
CA PRO A 332 -6.16 17.39 7.52
C PRO A 332 -5.55 16.06 7.06
N SER A 333 -6.32 15.27 6.30
CA SER A 333 -5.89 14.00 5.71
C SER A 333 -4.80 14.20 4.66
N GLY A 334 -4.91 15.23 3.80
CA GLY A 334 -3.90 15.56 2.81
C GLY A 334 -2.57 15.98 3.42
N LEU A 335 -2.63 16.79 4.49
CA LEU A 335 -1.43 17.18 5.24
C LEU A 335 -0.79 15.97 5.92
N GLY A 336 -1.58 15.10 6.54
CA GLY A 336 -1.10 13.85 7.13
C GLY A 336 -0.41 12.94 6.11
N ALA A 337 -1.06 12.69 4.97
CA ALA A 337 -0.51 11.88 3.88
C ALA A 337 0.78 12.48 3.31
N LEU A 338 0.85 13.80 3.15
CA LEU A 338 2.07 14.48 2.69
C LEU A 338 3.23 14.28 3.66
N ILE A 339 3.01 14.52 4.96
CA ILE A 339 4.02 14.31 6.02
C ILE A 339 4.51 12.86 5.98
N GLN A 340 3.58 11.91 5.90
CA GLN A 340 3.91 10.49 5.85
C GLN A 340 4.77 10.12 4.63
N VAL A 341 4.46 10.63 3.44
CA VAL A 341 5.24 10.38 2.23
C VAL A 341 6.63 10.99 2.32
N VAL A 342 6.75 12.20 2.88
CA VAL A 342 8.05 12.83 3.13
C VAL A 342 8.89 11.99 4.08
N VAL A 343 8.32 11.55 5.21
CA VAL A 343 9.00 10.67 6.17
C VAL A 343 9.43 9.35 5.50
N ALA A 344 8.55 8.74 4.69
CA ALA A 344 8.85 7.51 3.98
C ALA A 344 9.95 7.69 2.91
N LEU A 345 9.99 8.82 2.20
CA LEU A 345 11.05 9.17 1.26
C LEU A 345 12.40 9.35 1.96
N LEU A 346 12.43 10.04 3.10
CA LEU A 346 13.65 10.24 3.88
C LEU A 346 14.19 8.89 4.40
N ALA A 347 13.33 8.06 4.99
CA ALA A 347 13.71 6.73 5.46
C ALA A 347 14.12 5.79 4.31
N GLY A 348 13.39 5.80 3.20
CA GLY A 348 13.71 5.04 1.99
C GLY A 348 15.06 5.44 1.40
N ALA A 349 15.35 6.73 1.30
CA ALA A 349 16.64 7.24 0.85
C ALA A 349 17.77 6.89 1.84
N ALA A 350 17.51 7.00 3.15
CA ALA A 350 18.47 6.61 4.17
C ALA A 350 18.88 5.14 4.06
N ILE A 351 17.90 4.24 4.02
CA ILE A 351 18.13 2.78 4.01
C ILE A 351 18.65 2.31 2.65
N GLY A 352 18.04 2.77 1.55
CA GLY A 352 18.34 2.31 0.19
C GLY A 352 19.55 2.97 -0.44
N TRP A 353 19.60 4.31 -0.43
CA TRP A 353 20.64 5.09 -1.10
C TRP A 353 21.87 5.29 -0.22
N TRP A 354 21.72 5.80 1.00
CA TRP A 354 22.88 6.11 1.85
C TRP A 354 23.45 4.87 2.54
N GLN A 355 22.61 3.92 2.93
CA GLN A 355 22.98 2.67 3.60
C GLN A 355 23.88 2.89 4.83
N PRO A 356 23.34 3.40 5.95
CA PRO A 356 24.14 3.73 7.15
C PRO A 356 24.99 2.56 7.67
N ILE A 357 24.53 1.32 7.50
CA ILE A 357 25.21 0.07 7.91
C ILE A 357 25.77 -0.70 6.69
N GLY A 358 25.94 0.00 5.56
CA GLY A 358 26.35 -0.60 4.28
C GLY A 358 25.37 -1.66 3.80
N ARG A 359 25.88 -2.82 3.36
CA ARG A 359 25.08 -3.94 2.83
C ARG A 359 24.02 -4.47 3.80
N HIS A 360 24.19 -4.24 5.10
CA HIS A 360 23.26 -4.71 6.12
C HIS A 360 22.14 -3.70 6.42
N SER A 361 22.09 -2.55 5.74
CA SER A 361 21.05 -1.55 5.99
C SER A 361 19.63 -2.08 5.74
N ARG A 362 19.48 -3.12 4.92
CA ARG A 362 18.20 -3.83 4.73
C ARG A 362 17.66 -4.45 6.02
N TRP A 363 18.52 -4.82 6.97
CA TRP A 363 18.08 -5.35 8.26
C TRP A 363 17.40 -4.30 9.13
N LEU A 364 17.63 -3.00 8.89
CA LEU A 364 16.91 -1.92 9.55
C LEU A 364 15.41 -1.96 9.24
N LEU A 365 15.01 -2.53 8.09
CA LEU A 365 13.60 -2.74 7.77
C LEU A 365 12.90 -3.69 8.75
N LEU A 366 13.64 -4.59 9.42
CA LEU A 366 13.06 -5.47 10.44
C LEU A 366 12.59 -4.70 11.69
N ALA A 367 13.17 -3.54 12.00
CA ALA A 367 12.68 -2.71 13.08
C ALA A 367 11.28 -2.15 12.78
N PHE A 368 10.99 -1.90 11.50
CA PHE A 368 9.68 -1.44 11.04
C PHE A 368 8.72 -2.59 10.72
N ALA A 369 9.22 -3.80 10.44
CA ALA A 369 8.42 -4.93 9.97
C ALA A 369 7.21 -5.30 10.85
N PRO A 370 7.27 -5.27 12.20
CA PRO A 370 6.09 -5.47 13.06
C PRO A 370 4.94 -4.48 12.76
N TRP A 371 5.26 -3.34 12.18
CA TRP A 371 4.29 -2.30 11.84
C TRP A 371 3.99 -2.23 10.34
N LEU A 372 4.41 -3.23 9.57
CA LEU A 372 4.20 -3.26 8.12
C LEU A 372 2.73 -3.20 7.75
N PHE A 373 1.88 -3.87 8.54
CA PHE A 373 0.45 -3.89 8.29
C PHE A 373 -0.36 -3.25 9.42
N ALA A 374 0.28 -2.65 10.43
CA ALA A 374 -0.44 -2.02 11.54
C ALA A 374 -1.20 -0.78 11.07
N GLY A 375 -2.52 -0.81 11.15
CA GLY A 375 -3.41 0.32 10.94
C GLY A 375 -3.71 1.09 12.23
N GLY A 376 -4.71 1.97 12.21
CA GLY A 376 -5.15 2.72 13.39
C GLY A 376 -5.90 1.86 14.42
N LEU A 377 -6.61 0.82 13.98
CA LEU A 377 -7.50 0.02 14.84
C LEU A 377 -6.80 -0.64 16.05
N PRO A 378 -5.62 -1.27 15.93
CA PRO A 378 -4.93 -1.84 17.09
C PRO A 378 -4.41 -0.80 18.10
N LEU A 379 -4.34 0.48 17.70
CA LEU A 379 -3.79 1.56 18.52
C LEU A 379 -4.87 2.49 19.11
N ILE A 380 -6.14 2.33 18.70
CA ILE A 380 -7.22 3.27 19.02
C ILE A 380 -7.46 3.44 20.52
N VAL A 381 -7.28 2.38 21.31
CA VAL A 381 -7.50 2.45 22.77
C VAL A 381 -6.45 3.32 23.44
N ALA A 382 -5.18 3.17 23.05
CA ALA A 382 -4.10 4.02 23.55
C ALA A 382 -4.27 5.48 23.09
N GLU A 383 -4.76 5.72 21.87
CA GLU A 383 -5.06 7.08 21.40
C GLU A 383 -6.21 7.72 22.17
N TYR A 384 -7.25 6.95 22.47
CA TYR A 384 -8.38 7.41 23.28
C TYR A 384 -7.93 7.73 24.72
N ASP A 385 -7.22 6.79 25.35
CA ASP A 385 -6.69 6.94 26.71
C ASP A 385 -5.69 8.11 26.81
N ALA A 386 -4.91 8.38 25.76
CA ALA A 386 -3.98 9.50 25.72
C ALA A 386 -4.65 10.88 25.78
N ARG A 387 -5.91 10.99 25.35
CA ARG A 387 -6.68 12.24 25.43
C ARG A 387 -7.42 12.40 26.76
N GLY A 388 -7.57 11.31 27.53
CA GLY A 388 -8.18 11.36 28.86
C GLY A 388 -9.59 11.98 28.85
N ALA A 389 -9.92 12.71 29.91
CA ALA A 389 -11.17 13.44 30.06
C ALA A 389 -11.15 14.84 29.41
N GLU A 390 -10.12 15.17 28.62
CA GLU A 390 -10.08 16.47 27.95
C GLU A 390 -11.30 16.60 27.04
N PRO A 391 -11.94 17.79 27.00
CA PRO A 391 -13.01 18.05 26.06
C PRO A 391 -12.54 17.69 24.66
N ARG A 392 -13.34 16.92 23.91
CA ARG A 392 -12.97 16.57 22.53
C ARG A 392 -12.63 17.86 21.79
N SER A 393 -11.43 17.90 21.22
CA SER A 393 -10.94 19.10 20.55
C SER A 393 -11.93 19.51 19.46
N GLU A 394 -12.25 20.79 19.44
CA GLU A 394 -13.07 21.43 18.41
C GLU A 394 -12.21 21.85 17.20
N ASP A 395 -10.89 21.64 17.26
CA ASP A 395 -9.95 22.05 16.24
C ASP A 395 -9.82 20.98 15.14
N TRP A 396 -9.80 21.44 13.89
CA TRP A 396 -9.55 20.58 12.73
C TRP A 396 -8.19 19.87 12.79
N THR A 397 -7.24 20.36 13.58
CA THR A 397 -5.92 19.74 13.77
C THR A 397 -6.03 18.36 14.43
N ALA A 398 -7.09 18.11 15.21
CA ALA A 398 -7.36 16.81 15.80
C ALA A 398 -7.70 15.74 14.74
N LEU A 399 -8.12 16.16 13.54
CA LEU A 399 -8.39 15.30 12.39
C LEU A 399 -7.12 14.94 11.61
N ILE A 400 -5.98 15.61 11.85
CA ILE A 400 -4.71 15.20 11.27
C ILE A 400 -4.37 13.81 11.85
N PRO A 401 -4.12 12.78 11.01
CA PRO A 401 -3.75 11.45 11.46
C PRO A 401 -2.58 11.48 12.44
N SER A 402 -2.63 10.68 13.49
CA SER A 402 -1.62 10.55 14.55
C SER A 402 -0.41 9.74 14.11
N VAL A 403 -0.60 8.82 13.16
CA VAL A 403 0.45 7.96 12.63
C VAL A 403 1.03 8.62 11.39
N TRP A 404 2.31 8.94 11.41
CA TRP A 404 3.06 9.58 10.33
C TRP A 404 4.08 8.64 9.66
N VAL A 405 4.07 7.36 10.03
CA VAL A 405 4.97 6.34 9.47
C VAL A 405 4.16 5.37 8.61
N ILE A 406 4.40 5.38 7.29
CA ILE A 406 3.87 4.35 6.38
C ILE A 406 4.96 3.32 6.12
N THR A 407 4.96 2.27 6.92
CA THR A 407 5.96 1.20 6.80
C THR A 407 6.01 0.55 5.40
N PRO A 408 4.88 0.20 4.74
CA PRO A 408 4.92 -0.34 3.37
C PRO A 408 5.68 0.55 2.38
N ALA A 409 5.49 1.87 2.47
CA ALA A 409 6.15 2.83 1.60
C ALA A 409 7.66 2.89 1.88
N ILE A 410 8.08 2.81 3.16
CA ILE A 410 9.50 2.74 3.53
C ILE A 410 10.16 1.52 2.87
N PHE A 411 9.53 0.34 2.89
CA PHE A 411 10.06 -0.86 2.24
C PHE A 411 10.21 -0.68 0.73
N VAL A 412 9.14 -0.24 0.06
CA VAL A 412 9.12 -0.07 -1.40
C VAL A 412 10.14 0.98 -1.85
N LEU A 413 10.15 2.15 -1.20
CA LEU A 413 11.07 3.24 -1.53
C LEU A 413 12.52 2.85 -1.24
N SER A 414 12.79 2.14 -0.14
CA SER A 414 14.14 1.64 0.18
C SER A 414 14.71 0.78 -0.94
N TRP A 415 13.92 -0.13 -1.50
CA TRP A 415 14.38 -0.96 -2.62
C TRP A 415 14.54 -0.18 -3.92
N LEU A 416 13.66 0.77 -4.21
CA LEU A 416 13.79 1.62 -5.40
C LEU A 416 15.04 2.51 -5.33
N PHE A 417 15.32 3.12 -4.17
CA PHE A 417 16.53 3.91 -3.94
C PHE A 417 17.80 3.05 -4.01
N GLU A 418 17.75 1.81 -3.50
CA GLU A 418 18.87 0.88 -3.61
C GLU A 418 19.19 0.53 -5.07
N GLU A 419 18.17 0.29 -5.90
CA GLU A 419 18.38 0.02 -7.33
C GLU A 419 18.87 1.27 -8.09
N LEU A 420 18.36 2.46 -7.76
CA LEU A 420 18.86 3.71 -8.32
C LEU A 420 20.34 3.92 -7.99
N ARG A 421 20.76 3.58 -6.76
CA ARG A 421 22.16 3.61 -6.35
C ARG A 421 22.98 2.60 -7.12
N ALA A 422 22.51 1.36 -7.24
CA ALA A 422 23.22 0.32 -7.98
C ALA A 422 23.45 0.73 -9.44
N ALA A 423 22.44 1.33 -10.08
CA ALA A 423 22.56 1.92 -11.41
C ALA A 423 23.62 3.05 -11.46
N ALA A 424 23.61 3.94 -10.47
CA ALA A 424 24.55 5.06 -10.36
C ALA A 424 26.02 4.60 -10.24
N VAL A 425 26.29 3.54 -9.46
CA VAL A 425 27.65 3.01 -9.26
C VAL A 425 28.19 2.32 -10.52
N VAL A 426 27.31 1.69 -11.31
CA VAL A 426 27.67 1.00 -12.55
C VAL A 426 27.70 1.96 -13.76
N GLY A 427 27.40 3.25 -13.56
CA GLY A 427 27.34 4.24 -14.64
C GLY A 427 26.14 4.06 -15.59
N ARG A 428 25.10 3.32 -15.17
CA ARG A 428 23.85 3.22 -15.94
C ARG A 428 23.02 4.49 -15.78
N GLN A 429 22.19 4.78 -16.77
CA GLN A 429 21.28 5.93 -16.73
C GLN A 429 20.37 5.85 -15.50
N ARG A 430 20.35 6.93 -14.72
CA ARG A 430 19.51 7.06 -13.52
C ARG A 430 18.12 7.49 -13.95
N ASN A 431 17.11 6.65 -13.67
CA ASN A 431 15.71 7.01 -13.86
C ASN A 431 15.01 7.11 -12.50
N PRO A 432 14.82 8.32 -11.94
CA PRO A 432 14.14 8.50 -10.66
C PRO A 432 12.61 8.41 -10.76
N LEU A 433 12.03 8.36 -11.97
CA LEU A 433 10.57 8.35 -12.17
C LEU A 433 9.84 7.28 -11.34
N PRO A 434 10.33 6.04 -11.20
CA PRO A 434 9.67 5.03 -10.36
C PRO A 434 9.57 5.41 -8.89
N ILE A 435 10.53 6.19 -8.36
CA ILE A 435 10.49 6.67 -6.97
C ILE A 435 9.40 7.73 -6.84
N VAL A 436 9.33 8.66 -7.81
CA VAL A 436 8.26 9.67 -7.87
C VAL A 436 6.89 9.00 -8.00
N GLY A 437 6.77 8.00 -8.87
CA GLY A 437 5.55 7.21 -9.04
C GLY A 437 5.15 6.48 -7.75
N ALA A 438 6.09 5.83 -7.07
CA ALA A 438 5.81 5.19 -5.78
C ALA A 438 5.33 6.22 -4.74
N ALA A 439 6.02 7.36 -4.61
CA ALA A 439 5.66 8.41 -3.66
C ALA A 439 4.28 9.03 -3.95
N LEU A 440 3.97 9.32 -5.22
CA LEU A 440 2.67 9.84 -5.63
C LEU A 440 1.55 8.82 -5.40
N LEU A 441 1.79 7.54 -5.72
CA LEU A 441 0.81 6.49 -5.46
C LEU A 441 0.54 6.33 -3.95
N THR A 442 1.60 6.34 -3.13
CA THR A 442 1.49 6.33 -1.68
C THR A 442 0.71 7.55 -1.17
N LEU A 443 1.00 8.75 -1.70
CA LEU A 443 0.28 9.97 -1.34
C LEU A 443 -1.21 9.84 -1.59
N VAL A 444 -1.60 9.43 -2.80
CA VAL A 444 -3.01 9.29 -3.19
C VAL A 444 -3.71 8.26 -2.31
N ILE A 445 -3.11 7.07 -2.14
CA ILE A 445 -3.72 6.01 -1.33
C ILE A 445 -3.90 6.47 0.11
N CYS A 446 -2.86 7.04 0.73
CA CYS A 446 -2.93 7.46 2.13
C CYS A 446 -3.90 8.63 2.33
N TRP A 447 -3.93 9.58 1.39
CA TRP A 447 -4.86 10.70 1.45
C TRP A 447 -6.31 10.21 1.39
N ILE A 448 -6.63 9.33 0.42
CA ILE A 448 -7.98 8.75 0.32
C ILE A 448 -8.29 7.95 1.58
N VAL A 449 -7.46 6.99 1.99
CA VAL A 449 -7.73 6.16 3.17
C VAL A 449 -7.98 7.01 4.43
N GLN A 450 -7.20 8.07 4.65
CA GLN A 450 -7.35 8.94 5.81
C GLN A 450 -8.54 9.88 5.73
N ALA A 451 -8.89 10.36 4.53
CA ALA A 451 -10.07 11.18 4.33
C ALA A 451 -11.36 10.41 4.61
N GLN A 452 -11.29 9.08 4.55
CA GLN A 452 -12.43 8.17 4.61
C GLN A 452 -12.56 7.49 5.97
N ASP A 453 -11.56 7.67 6.83
CA ASP A 453 -11.50 7.09 8.16
C ASP A 453 -12.67 7.56 9.03
N LEU A 454 -13.54 6.62 9.37
CA LEU A 454 -14.65 6.82 10.30
C LEU A 454 -14.22 6.67 11.76
N LEU A 455 -13.17 5.89 12.02
CA LEU A 455 -12.77 5.52 13.37
C LEU A 455 -12.36 6.76 14.16
N ARG A 456 -11.43 7.54 13.62
CA ARG A 456 -10.89 8.70 14.32
C ARG A 456 -11.96 9.76 14.61
N PRO A 457 -12.73 10.29 13.64
CA PRO A 457 -13.72 11.32 13.93
C PRO A 457 -14.81 10.84 14.89
N MET A 458 -15.13 9.54 14.94
CA MET A 458 -16.15 9.00 15.85
C MET A 458 -15.78 9.19 17.32
N PHE A 459 -14.50 8.99 17.64
CA PHE A 459 -14.02 8.99 19.01
C PHE A 459 -13.35 10.29 19.41
N LEU A 460 -12.70 10.97 18.46
CA LEU A 460 -11.75 12.03 18.74
C LEU A 460 -12.35 13.44 18.61
N THR A 461 -13.52 13.58 17.98
CA THR A 461 -14.17 14.88 17.76
C THR A 461 -15.65 14.85 18.17
N THR A 462 -16.20 16.02 18.52
CA THR A 462 -17.64 16.21 18.77
C THR A 462 -18.28 17.12 17.71
N ARG A 463 -17.62 18.24 17.41
CA ARG A 463 -18.16 19.30 16.53
C ARG A 463 -17.59 19.30 15.12
N THR A 464 -16.35 18.86 14.91
CA THR A 464 -15.78 18.78 13.57
C THR A 464 -16.26 17.51 12.86
N ILE A 465 -17.24 17.70 11.98
CA ILE A 465 -17.83 16.62 11.18
C ILE A 465 -17.05 16.52 9.85
N THR A 466 -16.66 15.29 9.50
CA THR A 466 -16.13 14.93 8.18
C THR A 466 -17.26 14.38 7.31
N ALA A 467 -17.09 14.36 5.98
CA ALA A 467 -18.11 13.87 5.06
C ALA A 467 -18.50 12.41 5.33
N PRO A 468 -17.56 11.47 5.56
CA PRO A 468 -17.88 10.12 6.02
C PRO A 468 -18.75 10.08 7.28
N MET A 469 -18.41 10.90 8.28
CA MET A 469 -19.15 10.95 9.55
C MET A 469 -20.55 11.53 9.35
N LEU A 470 -20.70 12.55 8.49
CA LEU A 470 -21.99 13.13 8.15
C LEU A 470 -22.88 12.08 7.47
N SER A 471 -22.37 11.41 6.44
CA SER A 471 -23.12 10.35 5.73
C SER A 471 -23.50 9.20 6.68
N PHE A 472 -22.58 8.79 7.56
CA PHE A 472 -22.87 7.79 8.58
C PHE A 472 -24.00 8.22 9.52
N ARG A 473 -23.96 9.46 10.04
CA ARG A 473 -25.02 9.99 10.92
C ARG A 473 -26.35 10.15 10.20
N SER A 474 -26.36 10.67 8.98
CA SER A 474 -27.57 10.83 8.16
C SER A 474 -28.29 9.50 7.99
N VAL A 475 -27.56 8.42 7.73
CA VAL A 475 -28.18 7.10 7.58
C VAL A 475 -28.72 6.57 8.91
N GLN A 476 -27.97 6.74 10.00
CA GLN A 476 -28.43 6.33 11.34
C GLN A 476 -29.71 7.06 11.77
N THR A 477 -29.93 8.30 11.31
CA THR A 477 -31.12 9.09 11.65
C THR A 477 -32.28 8.94 10.67
N SER A 478 -31.99 8.88 9.37
CA SER A 478 -33.00 8.97 8.30
C SER A 478 -33.38 7.61 7.71
N PHE A 479 -32.64 6.53 8.02
CA PHE A 479 -32.75 5.21 7.39
C PHE A 479 -32.71 5.25 5.85
N ARG A 480 -32.14 6.32 5.28
CA ARG A 480 -31.99 6.55 3.85
C ARG A 480 -30.63 7.16 3.59
N ALA A 481 -30.03 6.75 2.47
CA ALA A 481 -28.88 7.42 1.90
C ALA A 481 -29.33 8.80 1.40
N ASP A 482 -29.28 9.79 2.30
CA ASP A 482 -29.55 11.18 1.95
C ASP A 482 -28.53 11.65 0.89
N GLY A 483 -28.86 12.69 0.13
CA GLY A 483 -28.03 13.27 -0.93
C GLY A 483 -26.69 13.87 -0.48
N THR A 484 -26.13 13.44 0.66
CA THR A 484 -24.83 13.83 1.20
C THR A 484 -23.70 12.90 0.75
N LEU A 485 -24.01 11.74 0.15
CA LEU A 485 -23.01 10.75 -0.29
C LEU A 485 -21.95 11.31 -1.24
N TRP A 486 -22.29 12.31 -2.07
CA TRP A 486 -21.33 12.92 -2.98
C TRP A 486 -20.21 13.69 -2.25
N LEU A 487 -20.43 14.08 -0.99
CA LEU A 487 -19.42 14.77 -0.17
C LEU A 487 -18.27 13.84 0.22
N VAL A 488 -18.54 12.53 0.31
CA VAL A 488 -17.55 11.52 0.70
C VAL A 488 -16.39 11.51 -0.27
N LEU A 489 -16.67 11.50 -1.58
CA LEU A 489 -15.67 11.67 -2.63
C LEU A 489 -16.23 12.57 -3.71
N PRO A 490 -15.99 13.89 -3.65
CA PRO A 490 -16.46 14.80 -4.69
C PRO A 490 -15.81 14.48 -6.04
N LEU A 491 -16.54 14.64 -7.14
CA LEU A 491 -16.03 14.35 -8.49
C LEU A 491 -14.68 15.03 -8.81
N PRO A 492 -14.45 16.32 -8.47
CA PRO A 492 -13.14 16.94 -8.70
C PRO A 492 -11.99 16.20 -8.00
N MET A 493 -12.23 15.74 -6.77
CA MET A 493 -11.25 14.95 -6.00
C MET A 493 -11.04 13.58 -6.67
N LEU A 494 -12.10 12.84 -6.99
CA LEU A 494 -12.00 11.56 -7.70
C LEU A 494 -11.18 11.68 -8.99
N LEU A 495 -11.50 12.65 -9.85
CA LEU A 495 -10.80 12.87 -11.10
C LEU A 495 -9.32 13.21 -10.87
N SER A 496 -9.03 14.11 -9.92
CA SER A 496 -7.65 14.48 -9.59
C SER A 496 -6.84 13.28 -9.10
N PHE A 497 -7.38 12.48 -8.17
CA PHE A 497 -6.71 11.30 -7.65
C PHE A 497 -6.56 10.23 -8.72
N ALA A 498 -7.57 9.99 -9.55
CA ALA A 498 -7.50 9.02 -10.64
C ALA A 498 -6.40 9.39 -11.65
N VAL A 499 -6.28 10.67 -12.01
CA VAL A 499 -5.22 11.16 -12.90
C VAL A 499 -3.84 10.99 -12.26
N VAL A 500 -3.67 11.40 -11.00
CA VAL A 500 -2.38 11.26 -10.29
C VAL A 500 -2.00 9.80 -10.09
N ALA A 501 -2.95 8.94 -9.69
CA ALA A 501 -2.74 7.49 -9.56
C ALA A 501 -2.38 6.86 -10.91
N ALA A 502 -3.10 7.19 -11.98
CA ALA A 502 -2.77 6.72 -13.33
C ALA A 502 -1.34 7.12 -13.74
N ALA A 503 -0.98 8.39 -13.56
CA ALA A 503 0.36 8.90 -13.84
C ALA A 503 1.43 8.17 -13.00
N ALA A 504 1.18 7.98 -11.70
CA ALA A 504 2.05 7.26 -10.79
C ALA A 504 2.28 5.81 -11.22
N LEU A 505 1.22 5.10 -11.63
CA LEU A 505 1.30 3.73 -12.13
C LEU A 505 2.05 3.63 -13.47
N ILE A 506 1.93 4.64 -14.32
CA ILE A 506 2.72 4.75 -15.57
C ILE A 506 4.19 4.97 -15.23
N MET A 507 4.52 5.81 -14.24
CA MET A 507 5.90 6.01 -13.78
C MET A 507 6.51 4.75 -13.15
N LEU A 508 5.69 3.88 -12.55
CA LEU A 508 6.08 2.57 -12.04
C LEU A 508 6.15 1.48 -13.12
N ALA A 509 5.74 1.79 -14.36
CA ALA A 509 5.80 0.85 -15.46
C ALA A 509 7.21 0.36 -15.81
N PRO A 510 8.36 0.88 -15.35
CA PRO A 510 9.66 0.21 -15.53
C PRO A 510 10.01 -0.81 -14.44
N VAL A 511 9.27 -0.84 -13.32
CA VAL A 511 9.61 -1.64 -12.13
C VAL A 511 9.30 -3.12 -12.35
N ARG A 512 10.21 -3.97 -11.87
CA ARG A 512 10.08 -5.43 -11.88
C ARG A 512 10.55 -6.01 -10.57
N LEU A 513 9.87 -7.03 -10.08
CA LEU A 513 10.26 -7.74 -8.87
C LEU A 513 11.04 -9.00 -9.25
N VAL A 514 12.30 -9.07 -8.84
CA VAL A 514 13.18 -10.23 -9.07
C VAL A 514 13.53 -10.87 -7.73
N VAL A 515 13.48 -12.20 -7.69
CA VAL A 515 13.81 -13.02 -6.51
C VAL A 515 15.06 -13.84 -6.80
N GLY A 516 16.00 -13.88 -5.86
CA GLY A 516 17.22 -14.70 -5.93
C GLY A 516 18.44 -14.03 -6.57
N SER A 517 19.59 -14.72 -6.52
CA SER A 517 20.87 -14.27 -7.08
C SER A 517 21.05 -14.80 -8.49
N THR A 518 20.33 -14.24 -9.47
CA THR A 518 20.82 -14.36 -10.84
C THR A 518 22.12 -13.56 -10.90
N SER A 519 23.21 -14.27 -11.12
CA SER A 519 24.56 -13.76 -11.33
C SER A 519 24.63 -12.92 -12.61
N VAL A 520 24.00 -11.75 -12.60
CA VAL A 520 24.02 -10.74 -13.67
C VAL A 520 25.45 -10.26 -13.94
N THR A 521 26.36 -10.43 -12.98
CA THR A 521 27.78 -10.07 -13.12
C THR A 521 28.50 -10.86 -14.21
N ARG A 522 28.02 -12.03 -14.65
CA ARG A 522 28.71 -12.82 -15.68
C ARG A 522 28.32 -12.45 -17.11
N SER A 523 27.10 -11.95 -17.33
CA SER A 523 26.60 -11.68 -18.68
C SER A 523 26.86 -10.24 -19.15
N ALA A 524 27.02 -9.27 -18.24
CA ALA A 524 27.27 -7.88 -18.63
C ALA A 524 28.74 -7.57 -18.98
N ILE A 525 29.67 -8.49 -18.68
CA ILE A 525 31.11 -8.31 -18.92
C ILE A 525 31.59 -8.95 -20.25
N GLY A 526 30.78 -9.77 -20.94
CA GLY A 526 31.08 -10.27 -22.29
C GLY A 526 30.06 -9.72 -23.31
N PRO A 527 30.45 -9.23 -24.51
CA PRO A 527 31.60 -9.57 -25.35
C PRO A 527 32.61 -8.44 -25.60
N ALA A 528 32.40 -7.24 -25.02
CA ALA A 528 33.25 -6.07 -25.31
C ALA A 528 34.71 -6.25 -24.85
N VAL A 529 34.94 -6.91 -23.72
CA VAL A 529 36.29 -7.23 -23.23
C VAL A 529 36.92 -8.39 -24.01
N SER A 530 36.10 -9.32 -24.54
CA SER A 530 36.61 -10.43 -25.38
C SER A 530 37.02 -9.98 -26.78
N ARG A 531 36.50 -8.85 -27.31
CA ARG A 531 36.97 -8.27 -28.58
C ARG A 531 38.22 -7.41 -28.44
N ALA A 532 38.45 -6.79 -27.29
CA ALA A 532 39.64 -5.97 -27.05
C ALA A 532 40.90 -6.82 -26.75
N ALA A 533 40.73 -8.11 -26.40
CA ALA A 533 41.82 -9.02 -26.08
C ALA A 533 42.13 -10.05 -27.17
N ALA A 534 41.48 -9.99 -28.34
CA ALA A 534 41.94 -10.70 -29.52
C ALA A 534 43.06 -9.85 -30.15
N PRO A 535 44.34 -10.27 -30.07
CA PRO A 535 45.39 -9.59 -30.81
C PRO A 535 45.05 -9.68 -32.29
N ASP A 536 45.20 -8.56 -32.97
CA ASP A 536 45.00 -8.34 -34.40
C ASP A 536 46.07 -9.14 -35.19
N ALA A 537 45.99 -10.48 -35.13
CA ALA A 537 47.01 -11.40 -35.65
C ALA A 537 46.87 -11.70 -37.15
N ASP A 538 45.95 -11.02 -37.83
CA ASP A 538 45.63 -11.27 -39.25
C ASP A 538 45.71 -10.00 -40.10
N ARG A 539 46.71 -9.14 -39.81
CA ARG A 539 47.09 -8.07 -40.74
C ARG A 539 48.06 -8.66 -41.77
N PRO A 540 47.67 -8.76 -43.05
CA PRO A 540 48.47 -9.43 -44.07
C PRO A 540 49.76 -8.66 -44.32
N ALA A 541 50.87 -9.40 -44.38
CA ALA A 541 52.18 -8.86 -44.74
C ALA A 541 52.13 -8.29 -46.16
N ASP A 542 52.34 -6.98 -46.23
CA ASP A 542 52.55 -6.20 -47.43
C ASP A 542 53.87 -6.59 -48.09
N HIS A 543 53.81 -7.48 -49.07
CA HIS A 543 54.92 -7.80 -49.96
C HIS A 543 54.40 -7.97 -51.39
N ARG A 544 54.63 -6.97 -52.24
CA ARG A 544 55.31 -7.12 -53.54
C ARG A 544 55.50 -5.78 -54.25
N HIS A 545 56.75 -5.33 -54.25
CA HIS A 545 57.32 -4.43 -55.25
C HIS A 545 57.07 -4.97 -56.66
N ALA A 546 56.49 -4.14 -57.53
CA ALA A 546 56.54 -4.31 -58.98
C ALA A 546 57.59 -3.35 -59.57
N PRO A 547 58.51 -3.81 -60.43
CA PRO A 547 59.46 -2.94 -61.12
C PRO A 547 58.82 -2.24 -62.32
N PRO A 548 59.35 -1.08 -62.76
CA PRO A 548 58.85 -0.35 -63.91
C PRO A 548 59.21 -1.06 -65.23
N ARG A 549 58.25 -1.18 -66.15
CA ARG A 549 58.49 -1.58 -67.55
C ARG A 549 58.99 -0.36 -68.35
N PRO A 550 60.01 -0.52 -69.22
CA PRO A 550 60.38 0.48 -70.20
C PRO A 550 59.44 0.40 -71.42
N THR A 551 58.99 1.55 -71.91
CA THR A 551 58.38 1.69 -73.23
C THR A 551 59.34 2.43 -74.14
N SER A 552 59.85 1.71 -75.14
CA SER A 552 60.18 2.22 -76.47
C SER A 552 58.94 2.20 -77.34
#